data_AF-A0ABD5SIT3-F1
#
_entry.id   AF-A0ABD5SIT3-F1
#
_cell.length_a   1.000
_cell.length_b   1.000
_cell.length_c   1.000
_cell.angle_alpha   90.00
_cell.angle_beta   90.00
_cell.angle_gamma   90.00
#
_symmetry.space_group_name_H-M   'P 1'
#
loop_
_entity.id
_entity.type
_entity.pdbx_description
1 polymer ?
#
loop_
_entity_poly.entity_id
_entity_poly.type
_entity_poly.pdbx_seq_one_letter_code
_entity_poly.pdbx_strand_id
1 'polypeptide(L)'
;EYTVGEFEHLVREAVTDGTEVVMIDGSQGFQENLRGLDNTTGALLRIGRFLRAAGVSTILVNEVHNITGDFHATEERTSNLADNIMFLRHVEYRGKVRKVIGTLKMRTSDFERSLRELEITADGIRVGEPLPQLRGILTGTPEWNDTDTASKHDVDNDEQT
;
A
#
# COMPACT_ATOMS: atom_id res chain seq x y z
N GLU A 1 21.24 15.46 6.68
CA GLU A 1 20.55 15.10 7.94
C GLU A 1 19.93 16.35 8.50
N TYR A 2 18.65 16.34 8.85
CA TYR A 2 17.92 17.49 9.41
C TYR A 2 17.55 17.19 10.86
N THR A 3 17.43 18.22 11.68
CA THR A 3 16.64 18.13 12.91
C THR A 3 15.16 18.10 12.58
N VAL A 4 14.33 17.63 13.52
CA VAL A 4 12.87 17.63 13.32
C VAL A 4 12.31 19.03 13.17
N GLY A 5 12.86 20.01 13.90
CA GLY A 5 12.43 21.41 13.78
C GLY A 5 12.69 21.98 12.39
N GLU A 6 13.87 21.69 11.81
CA GLU A 6 14.20 22.09 10.44
C GLU A 6 13.28 21.41 9.43
N PHE A 7 13.02 20.10 9.57
CA PHE A 7 12.09 19.41 8.69
C PHE A 7 10.66 19.94 8.81
N GLU A 8 10.15 20.15 10.03
CA GLU A 8 8.84 20.77 10.27
C GLU A 8 8.76 22.18 9.67
N HIS A 9 9.84 22.96 9.73
CA HIS A 9 9.91 24.28 9.11
C HIS A 9 9.85 24.20 7.58
N LEU A 10 10.64 23.32 6.97
CA LEU A 10 10.64 23.11 5.51
C LEU A 10 9.25 22.70 5.00
N VAL A 11 8.56 21.80 5.72
CA VAL A 11 7.19 21.41 5.37
C VAL A 11 6.23 22.59 5.46
N ARG A 12 6.36 23.45 6.48
CA ARG A 12 5.50 24.65 6.63
C ARG A 12 5.74 25.68 5.55
N GLU A 13 6.99 25.91 5.18
CA GLU A 13 7.37 26.82 4.10
C GLU A 13 6.79 26.33 2.77
N ALA A 14 6.99 25.06 2.42
CA ALA A 14 6.42 24.45 1.22
C ALA A 14 4.88 24.58 1.15
N VAL A 15 4.18 24.37 2.26
CA VAL A 15 2.71 24.55 2.33
C VAL A 15 2.33 26.02 2.16
N THR A 16 3.09 26.94 2.74
CA THR A 16 2.86 28.39 2.58
C THR A 16 3.04 28.83 1.13
N ASP A 17 3.97 28.20 0.41
CA ASP A 17 4.24 28.43 -1.01
C ASP A 17 3.21 27.77 -1.94
N GLY A 18 2.13 27.17 -1.39
CA GLY A 18 1.01 26.62 -2.15
C GLY A 18 1.13 25.14 -2.50
N THR A 19 1.95 24.37 -1.79
CA THR A 19 2.01 22.91 -1.98
C THR A 19 0.69 22.23 -1.64
N GLU A 20 0.13 21.50 -2.61
CA GLU A 20 -1.13 20.77 -2.46
C GLU A 20 -0.94 19.28 -2.13
N VAL A 21 0.25 18.73 -2.42
CA VAL A 21 0.60 17.32 -2.19
C VAL A 21 1.98 17.21 -1.54
N VAL A 22 2.07 16.44 -0.46
CA VAL A 22 3.35 16.07 0.18
C VAL A 22 3.49 14.55 0.17
N MET A 23 4.64 14.06 -0.30
CA MET A 23 5.02 12.66 -0.22
C MET A 23 6.17 12.49 0.77
N ILE A 24 5.98 11.61 1.76
CA ILE A 24 7.02 11.15 2.67
C ILE A 24 7.35 9.71 2.25
N ASP A 25 8.48 9.57 1.56
CA ASP A 25 8.93 8.30 0.99
C ASP A 25 9.77 7.54 2.03
N GLY A 26 9.10 6.69 2.82
CA GLY A 26 9.72 5.87 3.86
C GLY A 26 9.57 6.48 5.25
N SER A 27 8.56 6.02 5.99
CA SER A 27 8.40 6.28 7.43
C SER A 27 9.63 5.87 8.24
N GLN A 28 10.26 4.74 7.88
CA GLN A 28 11.47 4.24 8.53
C GLN A 28 12.65 5.17 8.27
N GLY A 29 12.86 5.56 6.99
CA GLY A 29 13.90 6.54 6.65
C GLY A 29 13.71 7.86 7.41
N PHE A 30 12.47 8.33 7.56
CA PHE A 30 12.15 9.48 8.40
C PHE A 30 12.53 9.26 9.88
N GLN A 31 12.26 8.09 10.45
CA GLN A 31 12.59 7.76 11.84
C GLN A 31 14.11 7.61 12.07
N GLU A 32 14.85 7.05 11.10
CA GLU A 32 16.27 6.76 11.22
C GLU A 32 17.17 7.99 10.95
N ASN A 33 16.74 8.89 10.08
CA ASN A 33 17.57 10.01 9.60
C ASN A 33 17.30 11.34 10.32
N LEU A 34 16.41 11.37 11.32
CA LEU A 34 16.10 12.57 12.08
C LEU A 34 16.75 12.53 13.47
N ARG A 35 17.66 13.47 13.71
CA ARG A 35 18.37 13.59 15.00
C ARG A 35 17.51 14.28 16.06
N GLY A 36 17.79 13.94 17.33
CA GLY A 36 17.34 14.73 18.48
C GLY A 36 15.94 14.42 19.00
N LEU A 37 15.40 13.23 18.74
CA LEU A 37 14.12 12.79 19.30
C LEU A 37 14.20 11.39 19.91
N ASP A 38 13.59 11.27 21.09
CA ASP A 38 13.20 9.98 21.68
C ASP A 38 11.89 9.44 21.05
N ASN A 39 11.16 10.26 20.27
CA ASN A 39 9.85 9.92 19.72
C ASN A 39 9.60 10.50 18.31
N THR A 40 10.26 9.93 17.31
CA THR A 40 10.12 10.26 15.88
C THR A 40 8.72 9.96 15.33
N THR A 41 8.06 8.89 15.80
CA THR A 41 6.66 8.60 15.48
C THR A 41 5.72 9.73 15.87
N GLY A 42 5.93 10.34 17.04
CA GLY A 42 5.18 11.51 17.49
C GLY A 42 5.35 12.73 16.57
N ALA A 43 6.56 12.93 16.03
CA ALA A 43 6.80 14.01 15.07
C ALA A 43 6.07 13.79 13.75
N LEU A 44 6.12 12.56 13.21
CA LEU A 44 5.40 12.21 11.99
C LEU A 44 3.88 12.43 12.14
N LEU A 45 3.32 12.06 13.30
CA LEU A 45 1.91 12.31 13.62
C LEU A 45 1.57 13.81 13.67
N ARG A 46 2.44 14.66 14.23
CA ARG A 46 2.23 16.10 14.26
C ARG A 46 2.25 16.70 12.85
N ILE A 47 3.23 16.31 12.04
CA ILE A 47 3.37 16.78 10.66
C ILE A 47 2.15 16.37 9.84
N GLY A 48 1.74 15.11 9.90
CA GLY A 48 0.57 14.64 9.16
C GLY A 48 -0.72 15.33 9.60
N ARG A 49 -0.89 15.62 10.90
CA ARG A 49 -2.05 16.41 11.38
C ARG A 49 -2.01 17.85 10.87
N PHE A 50 -0.84 18.47 10.84
CA PHE A 50 -0.66 19.81 10.28
C PHE A 50 -1.02 19.83 8.79
N LEU A 51 -0.49 18.90 7.99
CA LEU A 51 -0.78 18.80 6.56
C LEU A 51 -2.28 18.59 6.31
N ARG A 52 -2.91 17.67 7.05
CA ARG A 52 -4.35 17.44 7.00
C ARG A 52 -5.15 18.72 7.31
N ALA A 53 -4.79 19.44 8.38
CA ALA A 53 -5.47 20.67 8.77
C ALA A 53 -5.28 21.80 7.75
N ALA A 54 -4.15 21.81 7.04
CA ALA A 54 -3.86 22.73 5.94
C ALA A 54 -4.54 22.35 4.62
N GLY A 55 -5.28 21.22 4.56
CA GLY A 55 -5.93 20.76 3.33
C GLY A 55 -4.97 20.11 2.32
N VAL A 56 -3.78 19.73 2.75
CA VAL A 56 -2.72 19.18 1.88
C VAL A 56 -2.84 17.66 1.83
N SER A 57 -2.89 17.13 0.61
CA SER A 57 -2.92 15.68 0.39
C SER A 57 -1.58 15.07 0.76
N THR A 58 -1.57 14.11 1.68
CA THR A 58 -0.33 13.50 2.18
C THR A 58 -0.25 12.04 1.79
N ILE A 59 0.83 11.64 1.12
CA ILE A 59 1.19 10.26 0.82
C ILE A 59 2.33 9.87 1.77
N LEU A 60 2.12 8.84 2.57
CA LEU A 60 3.14 8.27 3.43
C LEU A 60 3.43 6.84 2.96
N VAL A 61 4.66 6.58 2.55
CA VAL A 61 5.12 5.24 2.20
C VAL A 61 5.69 4.58 3.45
N ASN A 62 5.16 3.41 3.79
CA ASN A 62 5.64 2.61 4.91
C ASN A 62 6.06 1.23 4.40
N GLU A 63 7.30 0.86 4.67
CA GLU A 63 7.79 -0.49 4.40
C GLU A 63 7.33 -1.43 5.51
N VAL A 64 6.72 -2.56 5.14
CA VAL A 64 6.33 -3.61 6.10
C VAL A 64 7.37 -4.71 5.99
N HIS A 65 8.11 -4.95 7.08
CA HIS A 65 9.22 -5.90 7.10
C HIS A 65 8.80 -7.37 6.94
N ASN A 66 7.51 -7.70 7.12
CA ASN A 66 7.02 -9.06 7.02
C ASN A 66 6.40 -9.35 5.65
N ILE A 67 7.16 -10.07 4.82
CA ILE A 67 6.74 -10.59 3.51
C ILE A 67 5.74 -11.77 3.67
N THR A 68 5.73 -12.42 4.83
CA THR A 68 4.87 -13.56 5.24
C THR A 68 4.42 -13.39 6.69
N GLY A 69 3.14 -13.63 7.02
CA GLY A 69 2.57 -13.43 8.36
C GLY A 69 1.41 -12.43 8.40
N ASP A 70 0.91 -12.15 9.62
CA ASP A 70 -0.22 -11.25 9.88
C ASP A 70 0.01 -9.87 9.26
N PHE A 71 -0.95 -9.42 8.44
CA PHE A 71 -0.87 -8.14 7.76
C PHE A 71 -1.09 -6.98 8.75
N HIS A 72 -0.01 -6.38 9.22
CA HIS A 72 -0.05 -5.12 9.95
C HIS A 72 0.11 -3.97 8.96
N ALA A 73 -1.02 -3.36 8.58
CA ALA A 73 -1.05 -2.28 7.60
C ALA A 73 -0.16 -1.09 7.98
N THR A 74 0.00 -0.83 9.29
CA THR A 74 0.96 0.09 9.88
C THR A 74 1.20 -0.31 11.34
N GLU A 75 2.25 0.21 11.98
CA GLU A 75 2.33 0.21 13.45
C GLU A 75 1.05 0.85 14.02
N GLU A 76 0.52 0.28 15.11
CA GLU A 76 -0.79 0.60 15.72
C GLU A 76 -1.05 2.11 15.94
N ARG A 77 0.01 2.92 15.98
CA ARG A 77 -0.04 4.36 16.22
C ARG A 77 -0.19 5.20 14.94
N THR A 78 0.26 4.71 13.78
CA THR A 78 0.28 5.46 12.51
C THR A 78 -0.99 5.23 11.67
N SER A 79 -1.70 4.11 11.86
CA SER A 79 -2.98 3.82 11.16
C SER A 79 -4.05 4.89 11.39
N ASN A 80 -3.98 5.58 12.53
CA ASN A 80 -4.89 6.68 12.88
C ASN A 80 -4.65 7.96 12.05
N LEU A 81 -3.49 8.09 11.41
CA LEU A 81 -3.19 9.23 10.55
C LEU A 81 -3.76 9.06 9.14
N ALA A 82 -3.90 7.81 8.69
CA ALA A 82 -4.33 7.47 7.34
C ALA A 82 -5.86 7.34 7.24
N ASP A 83 -6.46 8.19 6.40
CA ASP A 83 -7.85 8.03 5.96
C ASP A 83 -7.98 6.89 4.95
N ASN A 84 -6.96 6.73 4.09
CA ASN A 84 -6.88 5.71 3.06
C ASN A 84 -5.62 4.85 3.28
N ILE A 85 -5.78 3.53 3.17
CA ILE A 85 -4.69 2.58 3.34
C ILE A 85 -4.69 1.67 2.10
N MET A 86 -3.65 1.80 1.31
CA MET A 86 -3.35 0.92 0.18
C MET A 86 -2.14 0.07 0.54
N PHE A 87 -2.07 -1.13 -0.01
CA PHE A 87 -0.94 -2.02 0.17
C PHE A 87 -0.47 -2.58 -1.16
N LEU A 88 0.83 -2.84 -1.23
CA LEU A 88 1.48 -3.52 -2.34
C LEU A 88 2.12 -4.79 -1.80
N ARG A 89 1.88 -5.92 -2.46
CA ARG A 89 2.47 -7.20 -2.06
C ARG A 89 3.02 -7.95 -3.25
N HIS A 90 4.17 -8.58 -3.04
CA HIS A 90 4.72 -9.55 -3.98
C HIS A 90 4.05 -10.91 -3.76
N VAL A 91 3.58 -11.53 -4.83
CA VAL A 91 3.03 -12.88 -4.81
C VAL A 91 3.74 -13.72 -5.86
N GLU A 92 4.02 -14.98 -5.54
CA GLU A 92 4.53 -15.92 -6.53
C GLU A 92 3.35 -16.61 -7.23
N TYR A 93 3.34 -16.61 -8.55
CA TYR A 93 2.39 -17.39 -9.34
C TYR A 93 3.05 -17.94 -10.60
N ARG A 94 2.98 -19.27 -10.78
CA ARG A 94 3.58 -20.01 -11.90
C ARG A 94 5.06 -19.65 -12.11
N GLY A 95 5.84 -19.62 -11.02
CA GLY A 95 7.28 -19.31 -11.04
C GLY A 95 7.61 -17.85 -11.37
N LYS A 96 6.65 -16.94 -11.30
CA LYS A 96 6.86 -15.50 -11.49
C LYS A 96 6.44 -14.73 -10.26
N VAL A 97 7.28 -13.79 -9.85
CA VAL A 97 6.92 -12.80 -8.84
C VAL A 97 6.06 -11.71 -9.49
N ARG A 98 4.83 -11.57 -9.04
CA ARG A 98 3.88 -10.53 -9.45
C ARG A 98 3.69 -9.53 -8.33
N LYS A 99 3.39 -8.28 -8.66
CA LYS A 99 3.00 -7.26 -7.69
C LYS A 99 1.48 -7.15 -7.69
N VAL A 100 0.89 -7.11 -6.51
CA VAL A 100 -0.55 -6.96 -6.32
C VAL A 100 -0.78 -5.72 -5.49
N ILE A 101 -1.76 -4.92 -5.90
CA ILE A 101 -2.24 -3.75 -5.17
C ILE A 101 -3.64 -4.01 -4.63
N GLY A 102 -3.92 -3.51 -3.44
CA GLY A 102 -5.24 -3.54 -2.84
C GLY A 102 -5.45 -2.39 -1.86
N THR A 103 -6.72 -2.12 -1.55
CA THR A 103 -7.13 -1.10 -0.59
C THR A 103 -7.71 -1.77 0.65
N LEU A 104 -7.14 -1.49 1.82
CA LEU A 104 -7.62 -2.00 3.10
C LEU A 104 -8.69 -1.08 3.71
N LYS A 105 -8.52 0.23 3.54
CA LYS A 105 -9.38 1.25 4.15
C LYS A 105 -9.48 2.45 3.23
N MET A 106 -10.68 3.03 3.13
CA MET A 106 -10.94 4.29 2.47
C MET A 106 -12.01 5.03 3.24
N ARG A 107 -11.85 6.34 3.46
CA ARG A 107 -12.89 7.18 4.08
C ARG A 107 -13.55 8.06 3.02
N THR A 108 -14.83 8.37 3.25
CA THR A 108 -15.59 9.37 2.46
C THR A 108 -15.93 8.96 1.02
N SER A 109 -15.57 7.75 0.59
CA SER A 109 -15.93 7.18 -0.73
C SER A 109 -15.96 5.66 -0.70
N ASP A 110 -16.67 5.04 -1.64
CA ASP A 110 -16.54 3.60 -1.87
C ASP A 110 -15.17 3.30 -2.52
N PHE A 111 -14.65 2.09 -2.32
CA PHE A 111 -13.34 1.70 -2.81
C PHE A 111 -13.39 0.37 -3.55
N GLU A 112 -12.42 0.18 -4.44
CA GLU A 112 -12.22 -1.09 -5.13
C GLU A 112 -11.92 -2.21 -4.13
N ARG A 113 -12.82 -3.19 -4.05
CA ARG A 113 -12.72 -4.32 -3.10
C ARG A 113 -11.93 -5.49 -3.68
N SER A 114 -11.61 -5.46 -4.98
CA SER A 114 -10.79 -6.49 -5.62
C SER A 114 -9.30 -6.21 -5.49
N LEU A 115 -8.52 -7.30 -5.49
CA LEU A 115 -7.07 -7.24 -5.66
C LEU A 115 -6.78 -7.11 -7.14
N ARG A 116 -5.81 -6.26 -7.51
CA ARG A 116 -5.42 -6.06 -8.91
C ARG A 116 -3.92 -6.24 -9.09
N GLU A 117 -3.52 -6.71 -10.27
CA GLU A 117 -2.10 -6.78 -10.64
C GLU A 117 -1.54 -5.35 -10.83
N LEU A 118 -0.32 -5.12 -10.37
CA LEU A 118 0.39 -3.87 -10.54
C LEU A 118 1.64 -4.12 -11.40
N GLU A 119 1.75 -3.40 -12.50
CA GLU A 119 2.91 -3.47 -13.39
C GLU A 119 3.64 -2.13 -13.41
N ILE A 120 4.96 -2.18 -13.36
CA ILE A 120 5.80 -1.01 -13.65
C ILE A 120 6.29 -1.19 -15.08
N THR A 121 5.83 -0.31 -15.95
CA THR A 121 6.11 -0.31 -17.38
C THR A 121 7.02 0.85 -17.74
N ALA A 122 7.46 0.94 -19.00
CA ALA A 122 8.22 2.08 -19.50
C ALA A 122 7.44 3.41 -19.41
N ASP A 123 6.11 3.34 -19.44
CA ASP A 123 5.20 4.48 -19.36
C ASP A 123 4.73 4.78 -17.93
N GLY A 124 5.25 4.05 -16.93
CA GLY A 124 4.92 4.22 -15.52
C GLY A 124 4.08 3.07 -14.95
N ILE A 125 3.28 3.39 -13.93
CA ILE A 125 2.51 2.40 -13.15
C ILE A 125 1.21 2.06 -13.88
N ARG A 126 0.99 0.77 -14.14
CA ARG A 126 -0.25 0.23 -14.68
C ARG A 126 -0.95 -0.64 -13.63
N VAL A 127 -2.23 -0.34 -13.36
CA VAL A 127 -3.11 -1.20 -12.56
C VAL A 127 -3.91 -2.07 -13.52
N GLY A 128 -3.76 -3.39 -13.39
CA GLY A 128 -4.38 -4.38 -14.26
C GLY A 128 -5.78 -4.80 -13.84
N GLU A 129 -6.17 -5.97 -14.34
CA GLU A 129 -7.47 -6.58 -14.07
C GLU A 129 -7.60 -7.11 -12.63
N PRO A 130 -8.83 -7.23 -12.12
CA PRO A 130 -9.10 -7.94 -10.87
C PRO A 130 -8.56 -9.38 -10.90
N LEU A 131 -8.09 -9.85 -9.75
CA LEU A 131 -7.59 -11.22 -9.53
C LEU A 131 -8.56 -12.01 -8.65
N PRO A 132 -9.79 -12.36 -9.11
CA PRO A 132 -10.80 -13.05 -8.29
C PRO A 132 -10.37 -14.43 -7.77
N GLN A 133 -9.41 -15.05 -8.44
CA GLN A 133 -8.83 -16.35 -8.08
C GLN A 133 -7.77 -16.27 -6.98
N LEU A 134 -7.25 -15.08 -6.68
CA LEU A 134 -6.23 -14.86 -5.66
C LEU A 134 -6.89 -14.65 -4.28
N ARG A 135 -6.51 -15.48 -3.30
CA ARG A 135 -7.02 -15.43 -1.92
C ARG A 135 -5.88 -15.54 -0.91
N GLY A 136 -6.18 -15.33 0.38
CA GLY A 136 -5.20 -15.50 1.46
C GLY A 136 -4.08 -14.44 1.51
N ILE A 137 -4.16 -13.39 0.67
CA ILE A 137 -3.15 -12.34 0.64
C ILE A 137 -3.05 -11.56 1.94
N LEU A 138 -4.14 -11.43 2.71
CA LEU A 138 -4.15 -10.70 3.99
C LEU A 138 -3.74 -11.60 5.17
N THR A 139 -3.92 -12.92 5.03
CA THR A 139 -3.50 -13.92 6.03
C THR A 139 -2.04 -14.35 5.86
N GLY A 140 -1.38 -13.87 4.82
CA GLY A 140 0.04 -14.12 4.55
C GLY A 140 0.35 -15.40 3.79
N THR A 141 -0.68 -16.18 3.45
CA THR A 141 -0.57 -17.42 2.67
C THR A 141 -1.37 -17.25 1.37
N PRO A 142 -0.79 -16.63 0.33
CA PRO A 142 -1.49 -16.40 -0.92
C PRO A 142 -1.75 -17.73 -1.65
N GLU A 143 -3.00 -17.96 -2.03
CA GLU A 143 -3.45 -19.15 -2.76
C GLU A 143 -4.20 -18.75 -4.03
N TRP A 144 -4.08 -19.58 -5.07
CA TRP A 144 -4.77 -19.40 -6.34
C TRP A 144 -5.76 -20.54 -6.56
N ASN A 145 -7.05 -20.20 -6.70
CA ASN A 145 -8.08 -21.17 -7.04
C ASN A 145 -8.12 -21.37 -8.57
N ASP A 146 -7.41 -22.38 -9.08
CA ASP A 146 -7.53 -22.81 -10.49
C ASP A 146 -8.80 -23.67 -10.66
N THR A 147 -10.00 -23.07 -10.58
CA THR A 147 -11.26 -23.77 -10.91
C THR A 147 -11.64 -23.70 -12.40
N ASP A 148 -10.87 -23.00 -13.23
CA ASP A 148 -11.24 -22.77 -14.65
C ASP A 148 -10.70 -23.82 -15.64
N THR A 149 -9.92 -24.82 -15.19
CA THR A 149 -9.36 -25.85 -16.09
C THR A 149 -10.08 -27.20 -16.06
N ALA A 150 -11.03 -27.43 -15.14
CA ALA A 150 -11.67 -28.73 -14.98
C ALA A 150 -12.96 -28.94 -15.78
N SER A 151 -13.55 -27.91 -16.41
CA SER A 151 -14.89 -28.01 -17.02
C SER A 151 -14.91 -28.20 -18.54
N LYS A 152 -13.80 -28.63 -19.17
CA LYS A 152 -13.71 -28.79 -20.64
C LYS A 152 -13.25 -30.17 -21.13
N HIS A 153 -13.21 -31.21 -20.29
CA HIS A 153 -12.79 -32.55 -20.72
C HIS A 153 -13.85 -33.67 -20.60
N ASP A 154 -15.06 -33.38 -20.12
CA ASP A 154 -16.07 -34.44 -19.88
C ASP A 154 -17.29 -34.42 -20.81
N VAL A 155 -17.22 -33.77 -21.99
CA VAL A 155 -18.39 -33.74 -22.93
C VAL A 155 -18.17 -34.51 -24.24
N ASP A 156 -16.97 -35.02 -24.52
CA ASP A 156 -16.67 -35.63 -25.83
C ASP A 156 -16.63 -37.18 -25.84
N ASN A 157 -17.08 -37.87 -24.78
CA ASN A 157 -16.95 -39.34 -24.70
C ASN A 157 -18.25 -40.15 -24.70
N ASP A 158 -19.40 -39.56 -25.05
CA ASP A 158 -20.71 -40.24 -24.99
C ASP A 158 -21.41 -40.46 -26.35
N GLU A 159 -20.71 -40.33 -27.48
CA GLU A 159 -21.25 -40.74 -28.80
C GLU A 159 -20.38 -41.79 -29.50
N GLN A 160 -20.19 -42.96 -28.86
CA GLN A 160 -19.81 -44.19 -29.56
C GLN A 160 -19.99 -45.45 -28.69
N THR A 161 -21.24 -45.90 -28.55
CA THR A 161 -21.59 -47.32 -28.30
C THR A 161 -22.93 -47.65 -28.90
#